data_AF-A0A4V6M6Z9-F1
#
_entry.id   AF-A0A4V6M6Z9-F1
#
_cell.length_a   1.000
_cell.length_b   1.000
_cell.length_c   1.000
_cell.angle_alpha   90.00
_cell.angle_beta   90.00
_cell.angle_gamma   90.00
#
_symmetry.space_group_name_H-M   'P 1'
#
loop_
_entity.id
_entity.type
_entity.pdbx_description
1 polymer ?
#
loop_
_entity_poly.entity_id
_entity_poly.type
_entity_poly.pdbx_seq_one_letter_code
_entity_poly.pdbx_strand_id
1 'polypeptide(L)'
;MAQENSLIGKYLEISGELAGCIGAETEKDLLVRRAIVINEHIGLCEQAVYVDKKVLDSYWVKIVELSAVPETINSVDSTDLVRKWLNM
;
A
#
# COMPACT_ATOMS: atom_id res chain seq x y z
N MET A 1 26.44 -10.50 1.86
CA MET A 1 25.99 -9.14 2.16
C MET A 1 24.57 -9.26 2.67
N ALA A 2 24.34 -8.95 3.95
CA ALA A 2 23.00 -9.08 4.52
C ALA A 2 22.07 -8.15 3.74
N GLN A 3 21.07 -8.72 3.08
CA GLN A 3 19.99 -7.97 2.46
C GLN A 3 19.32 -7.20 3.60
N GLU A 4 19.49 -5.88 3.64
CA GLU A 4 18.74 -5.05 4.59
C GLU A 4 17.27 -5.44 4.46
N ASN A 5 16.62 -5.73 5.58
CA ASN A 5 15.19 -6.03 5.67
C ASN A 5 14.40 -4.75 5.31
N SER A 6 14.49 -4.31 4.06
CA SER A 6 13.82 -3.13 3.57
C SER A 6 12.31 -3.34 3.62
N LEU A 7 11.59 -2.34 4.14
CA LEU A 7 10.13 -2.35 4.14
C LEU A 7 9.56 -1.92 2.77
N ILE A 8 10.41 -1.43 1.86
CA ILE A 8 10.01 -0.98 0.52
C ILE A 8 9.41 -2.17 -0.26
N GLY A 9 8.25 -1.92 -0.88
CA GLY A 9 7.49 -2.92 -1.62
C GLY A 9 6.57 -3.78 -0.76
N LYS A 10 6.71 -3.73 0.57
CA LYS A 10 5.75 -4.33 1.51
C LYS A 10 4.56 -3.41 1.71
N TYR A 11 3.51 -3.94 2.31
CA TYR A 11 2.29 -3.19 2.57
C TYR A 11 2.09 -2.94 4.05
N LEU A 12 1.47 -1.81 4.33
CA LEU A 12 1.00 -1.44 5.66
C LEU A 12 -0.47 -1.84 5.79
N GLU A 13 -0.78 -2.70 6.75
CA GLU A 13 -2.13 -3.00 7.20
C GLU A 13 -2.40 -2.25 8.51
N ILE A 14 -3.54 -1.57 8.60
CA ILE A 14 -3.99 -0.86 9.80
C ILE A 14 -5.42 -1.32 10.13
N SER A 15 -5.63 -1.85 11.32
CA SER A 15 -6.92 -2.42 11.79
C SER A 15 -7.49 -3.53 10.90
N GLY A 16 -6.66 -4.29 10.20
CA GLY A 16 -7.13 -5.31 9.24
C GLY A 16 -7.43 -4.77 7.84
N GLU A 17 -7.27 -3.47 7.61
CA GLU A 17 -7.45 -2.82 6.30
C GLU A 17 -6.10 -2.52 5.64
N LEU A 18 -5.99 -2.78 4.34
CA LEU A 18 -4.78 -2.48 3.57
C LEU A 18 -4.65 -0.97 3.35
N ALA A 19 -3.77 -0.31 4.11
CA ALA A 19 -3.58 1.13 4.03
C ALA A 19 -2.80 1.55 2.78
N GLY A 20 -1.76 0.79 2.40
CA GLY A 20 -0.95 1.13 1.24
C GLY A 20 0.35 0.36 1.10
N CYS A 21 1.02 0.60 -0.02
CA CYS A 21 2.36 0.06 -0.31
C CYS A 21 3.44 1.05 0.12
N ILE A 22 4.50 0.57 0.75
CA ILE A 22 5.63 1.37 1.20
C ILE A 22 6.52 1.63 -0.02
N GLY A 23 6.53 2.87 -0.50
CA GLY A 23 7.32 3.30 -1.65
C GLY A 23 8.72 3.79 -1.27
N ALA A 24 8.88 4.30 -0.05
CA ALA A 24 10.16 4.75 0.48
C ALA A 24 10.16 4.66 2.01
N GLU A 25 11.37 4.60 2.58
CA GLU A 25 11.61 4.51 4.00
C GLU A 25 12.75 5.48 4.37
N THR A 26 12.54 6.29 5.40
CA THR A 26 13.60 7.09 6.04
C THR A 26 13.92 6.48 7.41
N GLU A 27 14.79 7.09 8.20
CA GLU A 27 15.06 6.62 9.56
C GLU A 27 13.77 6.60 10.42
N LYS A 28 12.90 7.60 10.27
CA LYS A 28 11.74 7.84 11.14
C LYS A 28 10.40 7.57 10.49
N ASP A 29 10.31 7.64 9.16
CA ASP A 29 9.04 7.65 8.46
C ASP A 29 8.99 6.64 7.33
N LEU A 30 7.78 6.22 6.99
CA LEU A 30 7.43 5.45 5.81
C LEU A 30 6.63 6.33 4.86
N LEU A 31 6.99 6.34 3.58
CA LEU A 31 6.14 6.91 2.54
C LEU A 31 5.20 5.80 2.04
N VAL A 32 3.92 5.91 2.40
CA VAL A 32 2.91 4.90 2.10
C VAL A 32 2.01 5.40 0.98
N ARG A 33 2.09 4.76 -0.18
CA ARG A 33 1.22 5.00 -1.33
C ARG A 33 -0.12 4.31 -1.10
N ARG A 34 -1.21 5.08 -1.11
CA ARG A 34 -2.53 4.61 -0.70
C ARG A 34 -2.99 3.42 -1.55
N ALA A 35 -3.44 2.37 -0.89
CA ALA A 35 -4.09 1.24 -1.53
C ALA A 35 -5.62 1.42 -1.57
N ILE A 36 -6.22 0.86 -2.62
CA ILE A 36 -7.67 0.62 -2.73
C ILE A 36 -7.82 -0.87 -3.04
N VAL A 37 -8.61 -1.56 -2.24
CA VAL A 37 -8.91 -2.98 -2.46
C VAL A 37 -10.35 -3.09 -2.93
N ILE A 38 -10.56 -3.64 -4.12
CA ILE A 38 -11.89 -3.90 -4.69
C ILE A 38 -11.90 -5.34 -5.18
N ASN A 39 -12.76 -6.17 -4.59
CA ASN A 39 -12.75 -7.63 -4.80
C ASN A 39 -11.34 -8.19 -4.51
N GLU A 40 -10.73 -8.89 -5.47
CA GLU A 40 -9.37 -9.43 -5.37
C GLU A 40 -8.30 -8.50 -5.99
N HIS A 41 -8.71 -7.30 -6.44
CA HIS A 41 -7.81 -6.33 -7.08
C HIS A 41 -7.28 -5.33 -6.07
N ILE A 42 -5.99 -5.02 -6.22
CA ILE A 42 -5.30 -3.99 -5.44
C ILE A 42 -4.89 -2.87 -6.37
N GLY A 43 -5.38 -1.67 -6.08
CA GLY A 43 -5.00 -0.44 -6.73
C GLY A 43 -4.08 0.41 -5.88
N LEU A 44 -3.04 0.97 -6.48
CA LEU A 44 -2.20 2.00 -5.83
C LEU A 44 -2.47 3.37 -6.43
N CYS A 45 -2.98 4.28 -5.60
CA CYS A 45 -3.25 5.67 -5.99
C CYS A 45 -1.95 6.47 -6.08
N GLU A 46 -1.88 7.50 -6.92
CA GLU A 46 -0.75 8.46 -6.90
C GLU A 46 -0.57 9.16 -5.54
N GLN A 47 -1.64 9.22 -4.74
CA GLN A 47 -1.62 9.77 -3.38
C GLN A 47 -0.75 8.93 -2.43
N ALA A 48 0.14 9.59 -1.69
CA ALA A 48 0.95 8.98 -0.66
C ALA A 48 0.97 9.84 0.61
N VAL A 49 1.20 9.20 1.76
CA VAL A 49 1.25 9.84 3.08
C VAL A 49 2.50 9.37 3.81
N TYR A 50 3.15 10.28 4.53
CA TYR A 50 4.22 9.94 5.45
C TYR A 50 3.65 9.43 6.78
N VAL A 51 4.12 8.29 7.23
CA VAL A 51 3.68 7.62 8.46
C VAL A 51 4.90 7.41 9.37
N ASP A 52 4.84 7.93 10.60
CA ASP A 52 5.90 7.73 11.60
C ASP A 52 6.03 6.23 11.93
N LYS A 53 7.23 5.67 11.86
CA LYS A 53 7.51 4.24 12.11
C LYS A 53 7.10 3.77 13.50
N LYS A 54 6.96 4.67 14.48
CA LYS A 54 6.46 4.32 15.81
C LYS A 54 5.07 3.69 15.77
N VAL A 55 4.29 3.89 14.70
CA VAL A 55 3.00 3.21 14.56
C VAL A 55 3.17 1.70 14.42
N LEU A 56 4.34 1.21 14.00
CA LEU A 56 4.63 -0.23 13.87
C LEU A 56 4.72 -0.94 15.22
N ASP A 57 4.94 -0.21 16.32
CA ASP A 57 4.90 -0.76 17.68
C ASP A 57 3.47 -1.04 18.16
N SER A 58 2.48 -0.66 17.35
CA SER A 58 1.07 -0.73 17.69
C SER A 58 0.45 -2.08 17.30
N TYR A 59 -0.37 -2.67 18.19
CA TYR A 59 -0.95 -4.01 17.99
C TYR A 59 -1.88 -4.14 16.76
N TRP A 60 -2.38 -3.01 16.26
CA TRP A 60 -3.33 -2.91 15.15
C TRP A 60 -2.65 -2.49 13.84
N VAL A 61 -1.33 -2.42 13.81
CA VAL A 61 -0.55 -2.12 12.61
C VAL A 61 0.35 -3.31 12.30
N LYS A 62 0.39 -3.71 11.02
CA LYS A 62 1.23 -4.81 10.56
C LYS A 62 1.87 -4.49 9.23
N ILE A 63 3.07 -5.03 9.04
CA ILE A 63 3.69 -5.12 7.72
C ILE A 63 3.29 -6.46 7.12
N VAL A 64 2.71 -6.42 5.92
CA VAL A 64 2.26 -7.61 5.19
C VAL A 64 2.94 -7.69 3.83
N GLU A 65 3.21 -8.90 3.38
CA GLU A 65 3.72 -9.19 2.05
C GLU A 65 2.60 -9.79 1.21
N LEU A 66 2.30 -9.18 0.08
CA LEU A 66 1.24 -9.63 -0.83
C LEU A 66 1.87 -10.13 -2.13
N SER A 67 1.38 -11.25 -2.63
CA SER A 67 1.80 -11.82 -3.91
C SER A 67 1.11 -11.16 -5.11
N ALA A 68 0.03 -10.40 -4.89
CA ALA A 68 -0.71 -9.72 -5.93
C ALA A 68 0.07 -8.50 -6.46
N VAL A 69 0.19 -8.41 -7.79
CA VAL A 69 0.79 -7.24 -8.45
C VAL A 69 -0.27 -6.12 -8.47
N PRO A 70 -0.01 -4.97 -7.84
CA PRO A 70 -0.97 -3.88 -7.80
C PRO A 70 -1.06 -3.17 -9.15
N GLU A 71 -2.26 -2.73 -9.52
CA GLU A 71 -2.47 -1.84 -10.68
C GLU A 71 -2.37 -0.38 -10.22
N THR A 72 -1.75 0.49 -11.01
CA THR A 72 -1.69 1.92 -10.67
C THR A 72 -3.01 2.61 -11.04
N ILE A 73 -3.61 3.29 -10.06
CA ILE A 73 -4.77 4.16 -10.27
C ILE A 73 -4.29 5.61 -10.39
N ASN A 74 -4.55 6.23 -11.54
CA ASN A 74 -4.36 7.66 -11.78
C ASN A 74 -5.70 8.31 -12.15
N SER A 75 -5.74 9.64 -12.23
CA SER A 75 -6.98 10.37 -12.52
C SER A 75 -7.56 10.12 -13.93
N VAL A 76 -6.75 9.64 -14.87
CA VAL A 76 -7.15 9.41 -16.27
C VAL A 76 -7.82 8.04 -16.41
N ASP A 77 -7.21 7.01 -15.83
CA ASP A 77 -7.60 5.61 -16.00
C ASP A 77 -8.54 5.10 -14.89
N SER A 78 -8.72 5.88 -13.81
CA SER A 78 -9.48 5.44 -12.63
C SER A 78 -10.90 4.99 -12.94
N THR A 79 -11.61 5.67 -13.84
CA THR A 79 -13.02 5.34 -14.11
C THR A 79 -13.15 4.01 -14.85
N ASP A 80 -12.32 3.77 -15.86
CA ASP A 80 -12.39 2.53 -16.66
C ASP A 80 -11.84 1.34 -15.88
N LEU A 81 -10.79 1.56 -15.08
CA LEU A 81 -10.24 0.53 -14.20
C LEU A 81 -11.23 0.11 -13.10
N VAL A 82 -11.90 1.07 -12.46
CA VAL A 82 -12.92 0.77 -11.44
C VAL A 82 -14.11 0.05 -12.05
N ARG A 83 -14.59 0.45 -13.24
CA ARG A 83 -15.65 -0.27 -13.97
C ARG A 83 -15.27 -1.72 -14.26
N LYS A 84 -14.05 -1.93 -14.78
CA LYS A 84 -13.50 -3.27 -15.04
C LYS A 84 -13.50 -4.14 -13.79
N TRP A 85 -13.03 -3.62 -12.65
CA TRP A 85 -13.01 -4.38 -11.39
C TRP A 85 -14.39 -4.70 -10.83
N LEU A 86 -15.38 -3.84 -11.10
CA LEU A 86 -16.77 -4.05 -10.69
C LEU A 86 -17.58 -4.89 -11.70
N ASN A 87 -16.97 -5.32 -12.81
CA ASN A 87 -17.66 -5.98 -13.94
C ASN A 87 -18.87 -5.17 -14.45
N MET A 88 -18.71 -3.85 -14.56
CA MET A 88 -19.72 -2.90 -15.07
C MET A 88 -19.38 -2.45 -16.49
#